data_AF-A0AAV7XBB2-F1
#
_entry.id   AF-A0AAV7XBB2-F1
#
_cell.length_a   1.000
_cell.length_b   1.000
_cell.length_c   1.000
_cell.angle_alpha   90.00
_cell.angle_beta   90.00
_cell.angle_gamma   90.00
#
_symmetry.space_group_name_H-M   'P 1'
#
loop_
_entity.id
_entity.type
_entity.pdbx_description
1 polymer ?
#
loop_
_entity_poly.entity_id
_entity_poly.type
_entity_poly.pdbx_seq_one_letter_code
_entity_poly.pdbx_strand_id
1 'polypeptide(L)'
;MQDNSAELLAEVEQRGININELVDQIIVTTREALILAKEDTVVLPDFAEDFYQKIWPFIVHGHLNCTKGSLRSLSSVRRTGDAKMAYKEGKLIVEAPLGLSELIVNYKYDASILHLGATGDLTANVTANSITLALEVSLTMTGCKLKMEEVKITNFGPIIVNLTGLYPFDGLSSAIAEKAADSLHDTIKQAAQKIIEQQLQDVIDKIPCHLPHWLHDKDLQKTKF
;
A
#
# COMPACT_ATOMS: atom_id res chain seq x y z
N MET A 1 -34.52 -13.24 11.96
CA MET A 1 -33.93 -12.04 11.31
C MET A 1 -34.26 -12.14 9.85
N GLN A 2 -35.02 -11.18 9.29
CA GLN A 2 -35.29 -11.15 7.86
C GLN A 2 -34.01 -10.77 7.12
N ASP A 3 -33.71 -11.53 6.08
CA ASP A 3 -32.59 -11.32 5.17
C ASP A 3 -32.93 -10.15 4.23
N ASN A 4 -32.66 -8.91 4.67
CA ASN A 4 -32.87 -7.69 3.89
C ASN A 4 -31.70 -7.39 2.92
N SER A 5 -30.79 -8.35 2.70
CA SER A 5 -29.60 -8.17 1.86
C SER A 5 -29.97 -7.81 0.41
N ALA A 6 -30.93 -8.52 -0.17
CA ALA A 6 -31.40 -8.30 -1.53
C ALA A 6 -32.06 -6.93 -1.70
N GLU A 7 -32.78 -6.43 -0.69
CA GLU A 7 -33.43 -5.12 -0.72
C GLU A 7 -32.40 -3.98 -0.68
N LEU A 8 -31.37 -4.09 0.15
CA LEU A 8 -30.29 -3.09 0.23
C LEU A 8 -29.39 -3.09 -1.01
N LEU A 9 -29.05 -4.26 -1.55
CA LEU A 9 -28.30 -4.36 -2.80
C LEU A 9 -29.11 -3.79 -3.97
N ALA A 10 -30.41 -4.11 -4.04
CA ALA A 10 -31.31 -3.51 -5.01
C ALA A 10 -31.45 -2.00 -4.81
N GLU A 11 -31.44 -1.49 -3.58
CA GLU A 11 -31.46 -0.06 -3.30
C GLU A 11 -30.19 0.63 -3.78
N VAL A 12 -29.01 0.02 -3.63
CA VAL A 12 -27.75 0.54 -4.18
C VAL A 12 -27.76 0.55 -5.71
N GLU A 13 -28.22 -0.54 -6.32
CA GLU A 13 -28.34 -0.64 -7.78
C GLU A 13 -29.35 0.36 -8.34
N GLN A 14 -30.51 0.52 -7.69
CA GLN A 14 -31.50 1.56 -8.02
C GLN A 14 -30.93 2.96 -7.82
N ARG A 15 -30.06 3.13 -6.82
CA ARG A 15 -29.29 4.34 -6.57
C ARG A 15 -28.11 4.51 -7.53
N GLY A 16 -27.92 3.68 -8.55
CA GLY A 16 -26.93 3.89 -9.60
C GLY A 16 -25.50 4.16 -9.11
N ILE A 17 -25.14 3.68 -7.92
CA ILE A 17 -23.85 3.98 -7.31
C ILE A 17 -22.78 3.18 -8.05
N ASN A 18 -21.90 3.88 -8.76
CA ASN A 18 -20.71 3.25 -9.32
C ASN A 18 -19.65 3.09 -8.22
N ILE A 19 -19.57 1.89 -7.66
CA ILE A 19 -18.67 1.57 -6.55
C ILE A 19 -17.19 1.72 -6.97
N ASN A 20 -16.88 1.45 -8.23
CA ASN A 20 -15.54 1.68 -8.76
C ASN A 20 -15.19 3.17 -8.74
N GLU A 21 -16.10 4.05 -9.19
CA GLU A 21 -15.88 5.50 -9.15
C GLU A 21 -15.73 6.02 -7.71
N LEU A 22 -16.54 5.50 -6.77
CA LEU A 22 -16.41 5.83 -5.35
C LEU A 22 -15.01 5.49 -4.82
N VAL A 23 -14.54 4.28 -5.10
CA VAL A 23 -13.21 3.82 -4.69
C VAL A 23 -12.11 4.63 -5.39
N ASP A 24 -12.27 4.91 -6.68
CA ASP A 24 -11.30 5.68 -7.46
C ASP A 24 -11.18 7.12 -6.92
N GLN A 25 -12.28 7.73 -6.47
CA GLN A 25 -12.25 9.03 -5.80
C GLN A 25 -11.54 9.00 -4.44
N ILE A 26 -11.79 7.98 -3.63
CA ILE A 26 -11.07 7.76 -2.36
C ILE A 26 -9.57 7.68 -2.65
N ILE A 27 -9.17 6.86 -3.62
CA ILE A 27 -7.77 6.70 -4.01
C ILE A 27 -7.17 8.03 -4.47
N VAL A 28 -7.81 8.76 -5.38
CA VAL A 28 -7.30 10.05 -5.88
C VAL A 28 -7.08 11.02 -4.71
N THR A 29 -8.06 11.13 -3.82
CA THR A 29 -7.98 12.02 -2.65
C THR A 29 -6.87 11.57 -1.68
N THR A 30 -6.70 10.27 -1.46
CA THR A 30 -5.60 9.71 -0.65
C THR A 30 -4.23 10.00 -1.26
N ARG A 31 -4.09 9.93 -2.58
CA ARG A 31 -2.83 10.29 -3.25
C ARG A 31 -2.50 11.76 -3.05
N GLU A 32 -3.48 12.64 -3.18
CA GLU A 32 -3.31 14.07 -2.90
C GLU A 32 -2.95 14.32 -1.42
N ALA A 33 -3.62 13.64 -0.49
CA ALA A 33 -3.35 13.75 0.94
C ALA A 33 -1.92 13.33 1.29
N LEU A 34 -1.43 12.20 0.75
CA LEU A 34 -0.04 11.73 0.91
C LEU A 34 0.98 12.77 0.45
N ILE A 35 0.74 13.41 -0.70
CA ILE A 35 1.64 14.43 -1.25
C ILE A 35 1.60 15.70 -0.38
N LEU A 36 0.42 16.18 -0.03
CA LEU A 36 0.24 17.40 0.77
C LEU A 36 0.79 17.26 2.19
N ALA A 37 0.63 16.08 2.81
CA ALA A 37 1.19 15.76 4.12
C ALA A 37 2.71 15.53 4.08
N LYS A 38 3.33 15.48 2.90
CA LYS A 38 4.73 15.07 2.69
C LYS A 38 5.01 13.64 3.19
N GLU A 39 4.00 12.79 3.18
CA GLU A 39 4.07 11.38 3.59
C GLU A 39 4.22 10.43 2.39
N ASP A 40 4.29 10.95 1.16
CA ASP A 40 4.74 10.18 0.00
C ASP A 40 6.21 9.72 0.13
N THR A 41 6.97 10.32 1.04
CA THR A 41 8.29 9.86 1.47
C THR A 41 8.33 9.75 2.97
N VAL A 42 8.73 8.59 3.49
CA VAL A 42 8.87 8.35 4.94
C VAL A 42 10.26 7.87 5.29
N VAL A 43 10.79 8.43 6.38
CA VAL A 43 12.08 8.04 6.94
C VAL A 43 11.95 6.65 7.54
N LEU A 44 12.84 5.75 7.15
CA LEU A 44 12.96 4.43 7.73
C LEU A 44 14.08 4.42 8.77
N PRO A 45 13.98 3.59 9.83
CA PRO A 45 15.02 3.49 10.84
C PRO A 45 16.32 2.98 10.22
N ASP A 46 17.43 3.44 10.79
CA ASP A 46 18.75 2.87 10.54
C ASP A 46 18.80 1.43 11.08
N PHE A 47 19.54 0.55 10.42
CA PHE A 47 19.69 -0.84 10.84
C PHE A 47 21.10 -1.35 10.59
N ALA A 48 21.52 -2.32 11.39
CA ALA A 48 22.79 -3.00 11.24
C ALA A 48 22.58 -4.51 11.28
N GLU A 49 23.28 -5.23 10.41
CA GLU A 49 23.18 -6.67 10.25
C GLU A 49 24.56 -7.28 10.08
N ASP A 50 24.73 -8.45 10.68
CA ASP A 50 25.90 -9.29 10.45
C ASP A 50 25.61 -10.29 9.33
N PHE A 51 26.60 -10.57 8.50
CA PHE A 51 26.52 -11.57 7.45
C PHE A 51 27.78 -12.42 7.37
N TYR A 52 27.65 -13.61 6.80
CA TYR A 52 28.73 -14.56 6.67
C TYR A 52 28.97 -14.85 5.19
N GLN A 53 30.20 -14.64 4.72
CA GLN A 53 30.59 -15.03 3.37
C GLN A 53 31.53 -16.22 3.41
N LYS A 54 31.25 -17.23 2.58
CA LYS A 54 32.21 -18.30 2.31
C LYS A 54 33.20 -17.83 1.25
N ILE A 55 34.48 -17.73 1.62
CA ILE A 55 35.61 -17.47 0.73
C ILE A 55 36.56 -18.65 0.90
N TRP A 56 36.52 -19.60 -0.03
CA TRP A 56 37.22 -20.89 0.11
C TRP A 56 38.69 -20.71 0.54
N PRO A 57 39.18 -21.41 1.60
CA PRO A 57 38.51 -22.40 2.47
C PRO A 57 37.85 -21.83 3.75
N PHE A 58 37.73 -20.51 3.89
CA PHE A 58 37.30 -19.82 5.12
C PHE A 58 35.85 -19.30 5.05
N ILE A 59 35.24 -19.09 6.23
CA ILE A 59 34.02 -18.29 6.39
C ILE A 59 34.46 -16.99 7.06
N VAL A 60 34.17 -15.86 6.42
CA VAL A 60 34.50 -14.54 6.94
C VAL A 60 33.23 -13.85 7.46
N HIS A 61 33.39 -13.17 8.58
CA HIS A 61 32.35 -12.34 9.18
C HIS A 61 32.36 -10.96 8.54
N GLY A 62 31.18 -10.46 8.21
CA GLY A 62 30.97 -9.13 7.69
C GLY A 62 29.90 -8.37 8.45
N HIS A 63 29.99 -7.05 8.41
CA HIS A 63 29.03 -6.13 9.00
C HIS A 63 28.43 -5.26 7.90
N LEU A 64 27.12 -5.04 7.95
CA LEU A 64 26.37 -4.11 7.13
C LEU A 64 25.71 -3.09 8.05
N ASN A 65 25.96 -1.81 7.79
CA ASN A 65 25.28 -0.71 8.45
C ASN A 65 24.57 0.16 7.41
N CYS A 66 23.26 0.30 7.55
CA CYS A 66 22.40 1.03 6.64
C CYS A 66 21.79 2.23 7.35
N THR A 67 22.04 3.42 6.80
CA THR A 67 21.61 4.69 7.37
C THR A 67 20.83 5.54 6.37
N LYS A 68 20.11 6.55 6.88
CA LYS A 68 19.37 7.52 6.06
C LYS A 68 18.32 6.84 5.17
N GLY A 69 17.63 5.86 5.74
CA GLY A 69 16.58 5.11 5.08
C GLY A 69 15.41 5.99 4.65
N SER A 70 14.89 5.77 3.45
CA SER A 70 13.62 6.36 3.02
C SER A 70 12.80 5.40 2.18
N LEU A 71 11.50 5.33 2.48
CA LEU A 71 10.45 4.69 1.70
C LEU A 71 9.74 5.77 0.86
N ARG A 72 9.49 5.51 -0.43
CA ARG A 72 8.89 6.49 -1.35
C ARG A 72 7.83 5.89 -2.24
N SER A 73 7.06 6.78 -2.89
CA SER A 73 6.02 6.45 -3.87
C SER A 73 4.77 5.80 -3.27
N LEU A 74 4.41 6.13 -2.03
CA LEU A 74 3.17 5.65 -1.41
C LEU A 74 1.92 6.21 -2.12
N SER A 75 2.02 7.39 -2.71
CA SER A 75 1.00 7.99 -3.59
C SER A 75 0.84 7.25 -4.93
N SER A 76 1.57 6.16 -5.15
CA SER A 76 1.36 5.25 -6.29
C SER A 76 0.22 4.25 -6.06
N VAL A 77 -0.49 4.36 -4.93
CA VAL A 77 -1.66 3.55 -4.61
C VAL A 77 -2.72 3.67 -5.71
N ARG A 78 -3.23 2.52 -6.15
CA ARG A 78 -4.20 2.39 -7.22
C ARG A 78 -5.06 1.15 -7.01
N ARG A 79 -6.21 1.13 -7.67
CA ARG A 79 -7.04 -0.06 -7.78
C ARG A 79 -6.39 -1.08 -8.74
N THR A 80 -6.48 -2.37 -8.40
CA THR A 80 -5.90 -3.47 -9.18
C THR A 80 -6.95 -4.41 -9.78
N GLY A 81 -8.24 -4.16 -9.51
CA GLY A 81 -9.38 -4.89 -10.06
C GLY A 81 -10.70 -4.22 -9.66
N ASP A 82 -11.84 -4.79 -10.04
CA ASP A 82 -13.13 -4.19 -9.69
C ASP A 82 -13.44 -4.29 -8.20
N ALA A 83 -13.98 -3.20 -7.68
CA ALA A 83 -14.58 -3.16 -6.36
C ALA A 83 -15.89 -3.96 -6.39
N LYS A 84 -16.15 -4.67 -5.29
CA LYS A 84 -17.34 -5.50 -5.12
C LYS A 84 -18.11 -5.03 -3.92
N MET A 85 -19.42 -5.18 -3.98
CA MET A 85 -20.28 -4.95 -2.84
C MET A 85 -20.94 -6.25 -2.43
N ALA A 86 -20.97 -6.49 -1.13
CA ALA A 86 -21.59 -7.66 -0.55
C ALA A 86 -22.27 -7.27 0.76
N TYR A 87 -23.37 -7.96 1.08
CA TYR A 87 -23.96 -7.88 2.40
C TYR A 87 -23.35 -8.98 3.29
N LYS A 88 -22.61 -8.60 4.32
CA LYS A 88 -21.94 -9.52 5.25
C LYS A 88 -22.28 -9.12 6.67
N GLU A 89 -22.72 -10.09 7.48
CA GLU A 89 -22.97 -9.88 8.93
C GLU A 89 -23.92 -8.72 9.25
N GLY A 90 -24.90 -8.46 8.38
CA GLY A 90 -25.85 -7.35 8.59
C GLY A 90 -25.34 -5.98 8.12
N LYS A 91 -24.20 -5.93 7.44
CA LYS A 91 -23.57 -4.71 6.94
C LYS A 91 -23.40 -4.77 5.43
N LEU A 92 -23.55 -3.62 4.77
CA LEU A 92 -23.18 -3.45 3.37
C LEU A 92 -21.69 -3.14 3.30
N ILE A 93 -20.91 -4.06 2.74
CA ILE A 93 -19.45 -3.95 2.64
C ILE A 93 -19.04 -3.75 1.18
N VAL A 94 -18.22 -2.73 0.94
CA VAL A 94 -17.47 -2.56 -0.30
C VAL A 94 -16.05 -3.07 -0.10
N GLU A 95 -15.65 -4.04 -0.91
CA GLU A 95 -14.29 -4.59 -0.94
C GLU A 95 -13.61 -4.20 -2.25
N ALA A 96 -12.43 -3.58 -2.15
CA ALA A 96 -11.65 -3.16 -3.30
C ALA A 96 -10.22 -3.73 -3.23
N PRO A 97 -9.75 -4.42 -4.29
CA PRO A 97 -8.37 -4.79 -4.41
C PRO A 97 -7.54 -3.58 -4.86
N LEU A 98 -6.57 -3.21 -4.03
CA LEU A 98 -5.63 -2.11 -4.25
C LEU A 98 -4.19 -2.64 -4.36
N GLY A 99 -3.29 -1.76 -4.75
CA GLY A 99 -1.85 -1.98 -4.76
C GLY A 99 -1.09 -0.69 -5.05
N LEU A 100 0.21 -0.73 -4.86
CA LEU A 100 1.19 0.31 -5.16
C LEU A 100 1.84 -0.05 -6.49
N SER A 101 1.84 0.86 -7.48
CA SER A 101 2.57 0.62 -8.72
C SER A 101 4.08 0.66 -8.53
N GLU A 102 4.54 1.43 -7.54
CA GLU A 102 5.95 1.58 -7.20
C GLU A 102 6.10 1.67 -5.68
N LEU A 103 7.11 1.00 -5.13
CA LEU A 103 7.49 1.16 -3.73
C LEU A 103 9.01 1.09 -3.60
N ILE A 104 9.62 2.28 -3.53
CA ILE A 104 11.06 2.44 -3.65
C ILE A 104 11.66 2.72 -2.28
N VAL A 105 12.73 2.00 -1.97
CA VAL A 105 13.51 2.17 -0.75
C VAL A 105 14.91 2.61 -1.09
N ASN A 106 15.43 3.58 -0.35
CA ASN A 106 16.81 4.04 -0.49
C ASN A 106 17.50 4.09 0.87
N TYR A 107 18.75 3.64 0.90
CA TYR A 107 19.64 3.74 2.05
C TYR A 107 21.05 4.11 1.58
N LYS A 108 21.81 4.76 2.47
CA LYS A 108 23.27 4.75 2.42
C LYS A 108 23.77 3.55 3.21
N TYR A 109 24.73 2.81 2.69
CA TYR A 109 25.29 1.68 3.40
C TYR A 109 26.80 1.81 3.58
N ASP A 110 27.28 1.21 4.66
CA ASP A 110 28.67 0.89 4.95
C ASP A 110 28.73 -0.61 5.21
N ALA A 111 29.53 -1.33 4.42
CA ALA A 111 29.75 -2.75 4.59
C ALA A 111 31.23 -3.01 4.81
N SER A 112 31.56 -3.89 5.76
CA SER A 112 32.94 -4.25 6.04
C SER A 112 33.11 -5.74 6.24
N ILE A 113 34.24 -6.26 5.77
CA ILE A 113 34.72 -7.61 6.03
C ILE A 113 36.20 -7.51 6.38
N LEU A 114 36.59 -8.04 7.55
CA LEU A 114 37.97 -7.95 8.05
C LEU A 114 38.47 -6.50 8.09
N HIS A 115 39.46 -6.14 7.27
CA HIS A 115 40.03 -4.79 7.18
C HIS A 115 39.58 -4.03 5.92
N LEU A 116 38.65 -4.60 5.15
CA LEU A 116 38.18 -4.05 3.90
C LEU A 116 36.75 -3.51 4.09
N GLY A 117 36.55 -2.25 3.73
CA GLY A 117 35.25 -1.59 3.78
C GLY A 117 34.81 -1.13 2.39
N ALA A 118 33.51 -1.12 2.16
CA ALA A 118 32.85 -0.56 1.00
C ALA A 118 31.70 0.31 1.47
N THR A 119 31.49 1.43 0.78
CA THR A 119 30.34 2.30 1.04
C THR A 119 29.61 2.56 -0.27
N GLY A 120 28.31 2.78 -0.18
CA GLY A 120 27.53 3.07 -1.37
C GLY A 120 26.07 3.34 -1.09
N ASP A 121 25.30 3.25 -2.16
CA ASP A 121 23.85 3.36 -2.18
C ASP A 121 23.20 1.98 -2.30
N LEU A 122 22.18 1.77 -1.48
CA LEU A 122 21.26 0.65 -1.53
C LEU A 122 19.92 1.17 -2.05
N THR A 123 19.45 0.62 -3.16
CA THR A 123 18.09 0.87 -3.67
C THR A 123 17.32 -0.44 -3.71
N ALA A 124 16.14 -0.46 -3.09
CA ALA A 124 15.26 -1.61 -3.05
C ALA A 124 13.93 -1.30 -3.73
N ASN A 125 13.33 -2.30 -4.40
CA ASN A 125 11.98 -2.20 -4.95
C ASN A 125 11.15 -3.44 -4.60
N VAL A 126 9.88 -3.23 -4.26
CA VAL A 126 8.93 -4.31 -3.98
C VAL A 126 8.27 -4.75 -5.29
N THR A 127 8.50 -6.00 -5.68
CA THR A 127 8.09 -6.52 -7.00
C THR A 127 6.60 -6.79 -7.14
N ALA A 128 5.94 -7.12 -6.03
CA ALA A 128 4.52 -7.40 -6.00
C ALA A 128 3.95 -6.99 -4.65
N ASN A 129 2.78 -6.37 -4.66
CA ASN A 129 2.06 -6.04 -3.45
C ASN A 129 0.56 -6.07 -3.73
N SER A 130 -0.22 -6.40 -2.72
CA SER A 130 -1.68 -6.38 -2.78
C SER A 130 -2.23 -5.86 -1.47
N ILE A 131 -3.18 -4.95 -1.58
CA ILE A 131 -3.83 -4.30 -0.46
C ILE A 131 -5.32 -4.59 -0.58
N THR A 132 -5.94 -5.05 0.50
CA THR A 132 -7.40 -5.13 0.59
C THR A 132 -7.90 -3.89 1.31
N LEU A 133 -8.85 -3.18 0.71
CA LEU A 133 -9.65 -2.16 1.35
C LEU A 133 -11.07 -2.71 1.54
N ALA A 134 -11.58 -2.65 2.77
CA ALA A 134 -12.96 -2.96 3.11
C ALA A 134 -13.63 -1.75 3.78
N LEU A 135 -14.77 -1.34 3.24
CA LEU A 135 -15.56 -0.21 3.70
C LEU A 135 -16.95 -0.68 4.08
N GLU A 136 -17.41 -0.34 5.28
CA GLU A 136 -18.84 -0.40 5.62
C GLU A 136 -19.55 0.84 5.04
N VAL A 137 -20.67 0.58 4.36
CA VAL A 137 -21.54 1.59 3.77
C VAL A 137 -22.84 1.63 4.55
N SER A 138 -23.08 2.74 5.24
CA SER A 138 -24.35 3.01 5.93
C SER A 138 -25.20 3.98 5.10
N LEU A 139 -26.33 3.51 4.59
CA LEU A 139 -27.30 4.37 3.91
C LEU A 139 -28.19 5.07 4.94
N THR A 140 -28.33 6.39 4.82
CA THR A 140 -29.25 7.19 5.65
C THR A 140 -30.26 7.92 4.76
N MET A 141 -31.28 8.52 5.36
CA MET A 141 -32.26 9.33 4.62
C MET A 141 -31.65 10.57 3.94
N THR A 142 -30.50 11.05 4.43
CA THR A 142 -29.85 12.29 3.97
C THR A 142 -28.57 12.02 3.16
N GLY A 143 -28.20 10.74 2.96
CA GLY A 143 -27.01 10.38 2.19
C GLY A 143 -26.47 9.01 2.56
N CYS A 144 -25.16 8.90 2.54
CA CYS A 144 -24.42 7.70 2.89
C CYS A 144 -23.29 8.09 3.86
N LYS A 145 -22.88 7.16 4.72
CA LYS A 145 -21.67 7.26 5.53
C LYS A 145 -20.78 6.07 5.22
N LEU A 146 -19.50 6.35 5.00
CA LEU A 146 -18.48 5.32 4.89
C LEU A 146 -17.80 5.15 6.24
N LYS A 147 -17.43 3.92 6.55
CA LYS A 147 -16.57 3.60 7.66
C LYS A 147 -15.54 2.58 7.19
N MET A 148 -14.27 2.85 7.45
CA MET A 148 -13.21 1.90 7.14
C MET A 148 -13.32 0.70 8.10
N GLU A 149 -13.46 -0.50 7.57
CA GLU A 149 -13.47 -1.73 8.36
C GLU A 149 -12.10 -2.40 8.34
N GLU A 150 -11.44 -2.43 7.18
CA GLU A 150 -10.09 -2.99 7.05
C GLU A 150 -9.30 -2.27 5.95
N VAL A 151 -8.03 -2.02 6.23
CA VAL A 151 -6.99 -1.83 5.21
C VAL A 151 -5.89 -2.80 5.54
N LYS A 152 -5.47 -3.62 4.58
CA LYS A 152 -4.45 -4.63 4.86
C LYS A 152 -3.61 -4.95 3.64
N ILE A 153 -2.29 -4.87 3.79
CA ILE A 153 -1.34 -5.48 2.85
C ILE A 153 -1.46 -7.01 3.00
N THR A 154 -2.19 -7.62 2.08
CA THR A 154 -2.45 -9.08 2.04
C THR A 154 -1.34 -9.85 1.35
N ASN A 155 -0.63 -9.21 0.42
CA ASN A 155 0.56 -9.77 -0.23
C ASN A 155 1.68 -8.72 -0.24
N PHE A 156 2.88 -9.15 0.10
CA PHE A 156 4.09 -8.34 0.06
C PHE A 156 5.23 -9.21 -0.46
N GLY A 157 5.48 -9.11 -1.77
CA GLY A 157 6.39 -9.97 -2.50
C GLY A 157 7.87 -9.73 -2.16
N PRO A 158 8.78 -10.39 -2.89
CA PRO A 158 10.21 -10.23 -2.65
C PRO A 158 10.67 -8.80 -2.96
N ILE A 159 11.67 -8.36 -2.20
CA ILE A 159 12.36 -7.10 -2.39
C ILE A 159 13.59 -7.36 -3.25
N ILE A 160 13.71 -6.63 -4.35
CA ILE A 160 14.94 -6.64 -5.16
C ILE A 160 15.83 -5.52 -4.66
N VAL A 161 16.99 -5.87 -4.14
CA VAL A 161 18.01 -4.94 -3.64
C VAL A 161 19.11 -4.76 -4.68
N ASN A 162 19.46 -3.52 -4.98
CA ASN A 162 20.58 -3.12 -5.81
C ASN A 162 21.58 -2.35 -4.97
N LEU A 163 22.86 -2.71 -5.08
CA LEU A 163 23.96 -2.11 -4.35
C LEU A 163 24.95 -1.49 -5.32
N THR A 164 25.44 -0.29 -4.99
CA THR A 164 26.52 0.39 -5.72
C THR A 164 27.82 0.36 -4.91
N GLY A 165 28.97 0.61 -5.53
CA GLY A 165 30.23 0.81 -4.77
C GLY A 165 30.89 -0.47 -4.24
N LEU A 166 30.46 -1.64 -4.70
CA LEU A 166 31.00 -2.92 -4.24
C LEU A 166 32.26 -3.39 -4.98
N TYR A 167 32.69 -2.74 -6.07
CA TYR A 167 33.90 -3.14 -6.79
C TYR A 167 35.15 -2.93 -5.91
N PRO A 168 36.06 -3.92 -5.76
CA PRO A 168 36.20 -5.18 -6.52
C PRO A 168 35.55 -6.45 -5.89
N PHE A 169 34.67 -6.29 -4.90
CA PHE A 169 34.03 -7.36 -4.13
C PHE A 169 32.70 -7.86 -4.71
N ASP A 170 32.62 -8.09 -6.02
CA ASP A 170 31.37 -8.50 -6.70
C ASP A 170 30.74 -9.76 -6.08
N GLY A 171 31.57 -10.66 -5.54
CA GLY A 171 31.13 -11.89 -4.87
C GLY A 171 30.43 -11.70 -3.50
N LEU A 172 30.45 -10.49 -2.92
CA LEU A 172 29.75 -10.17 -1.66
C LEU A 172 28.35 -9.58 -1.89
N SER A 173 28.10 -9.10 -3.10
CA SER A 173 26.89 -8.33 -3.42
C SER A 173 25.61 -9.11 -3.16
N SER A 174 25.59 -10.41 -3.48
CA SER A 174 24.42 -11.27 -3.27
C SER A 174 24.10 -11.50 -1.80
N ALA A 175 25.11 -11.79 -0.97
CA ALA A 175 24.89 -12.07 0.46
C ALA A 175 24.43 -10.82 1.22
N ILE A 176 25.01 -9.66 0.90
CA ILE A 176 24.61 -8.37 1.48
C ILE A 176 23.19 -8.01 1.00
N ALA A 177 22.90 -8.17 -0.29
CA ALA A 177 21.58 -7.87 -0.85
C ALA A 177 20.49 -8.75 -0.26
N GLU A 178 20.73 -10.06 -0.10
CA GLU A 178 19.80 -11.01 0.52
C GLU A 178 19.53 -10.64 1.98
N LYS A 179 20.59 -10.43 2.76
CA LYS A 179 20.47 -10.07 4.18
C LYS A 179 19.75 -8.72 4.37
N ALA A 180 20.02 -7.75 3.51
CA ALA A 180 19.33 -6.47 3.52
C ALA A 180 17.86 -6.61 3.13
N ALA A 181 17.55 -7.42 2.11
CA ALA A 181 16.17 -7.67 1.69
C ALA A 181 15.33 -8.28 2.82
N ASP A 182 15.90 -9.28 3.51
CA ASP A 182 15.25 -9.95 4.65
C ASP A 182 15.00 -8.99 5.81
N SER A 183 16.02 -8.21 6.20
CA SER A 183 15.92 -7.24 7.30
C SER A 183 14.91 -6.11 7.02
N LEU A 184 14.81 -5.71 5.75
CA LEU A 184 13.93 -4.63 5.32
C LEU A 184 12.47 -5.06 5.11
N HIS A 185 12.20 -6.34 4.87
CA HIS A 185 10.88 -6.83 4.42
C HIS A 185 9.73 -6.41 5.34
N ASP A 186 9.80 -6.79 6.60
CA ASP A 186 8.77 -6.46 7.58
C ASP A 186 8.74 -4.96 7.90
N THR A 187 9.91 -4.31 7.97
CA THR A 187 10.02 -2.86 8.24
C THR A 187 9.28 -2.04 7.19
N ILE A 188 9.51 -2.33 5.91
CA ILE A 188 8.86 -1.62 4.81
C ILE A 188 7.36 -1.92 4.79
N LYS A 189 6.98 -3.19 4.96
CA LYS A 189 5.58 -3.61 4.98
C LYS A 189 4.80 -2.88 6.07
N GLN A 190 5.33 -2.85 7.30
CA GLN A 190 4.67 -2.19 8.43
C GLN A 190 4.60 -0.67 8.24
N ALA A 191 5.66 -0.05 7.73
CA ALA A 191 5.66 1.38 7.42
C ALA A 191 4.57 1.71 6.36
N ALA A 192 4.56 0.99 5.23
CA ALA A 192 3.57 1.18 4.18
C ALA A 192 2.14 0.94 4.68
N GLN A 193 1.91 -0.15 5.42
CA GLN A 193 0.61 -0.47 6.02
C GLN A 193 0.10 0.70 6.86
N LYS A 194 0.91 1.18 7.80
CA LYS A 194 0.52 2.23 8.74
C LYS A 194 0.13 3.53 8.03
N ILE A 195 0.96 3.98 7.08
CA ILE A 195 0.76 5.26 6.40
C ILE A 195 -0.46 5.19 5.49
N ILE A 196 -0.60 4.11 4.72
CA ILE A 196 -1.74 3.92 3.81
C ILE A 196 -3.04 3.85 4.60
N GLU A 197 -3.05 3.09 5.70
CA GLU A 197 -4.21 2.98 6.58
C GLU A 197 -4.60 4.33 7.18
N GLN A 198 -3.64 5.09 7.71
CA GLN A 198 -3.87 6.42 8.27
C GLN A 198 -4.44 7.39 7.22
N GLN A 199 -3.85 7.44 6.03
CA GLN A 199 -4.28 8.37 4.98
C GLN A 199 -5.61 7.97 4.34
N LEU A 200 -5.90 6.68 4.22
CA LEU A 200 -7.23 6.22 3.81
C LEU A 200 -8.28 6.59 4.86
N GLN A 201 -8.01 6.35 6.14
CA GLN A 201 -8.92 6.72 7.22
C GLN A 201 -9.24 8.22 7.21
N ASP A 202 -8.21 9.06 7.16
CA ASP A 202 -8.35 10.53 7.15
C ASP A 202 -9.16 11.06 5.96
N VAL A 203 -9.13 10.35 4.84
CA VAL A 203 -9.87 10.68 3.62
C VAL A 203 -11.30 10.15 3.70
N ILE A 204 -11.50 8.90 4.11
CA ILE A 204 -12.81 8.25 4.23
C ILE A 204 -13.70 9.03 5.21
N ASP A 205 -13.14 9.53 6.31
CA ASP A 205 -13.88 10.33 7.30
C ASP A 205 -14.38 11.69 6.77
N LYS A 206 -13.78 12.18 5.68
CA LYS A 206 -14.08 13.49 5.08
C LYS A 206 -14.86 13.40 3.78
N ILE A 207 -14.80 12.27 3.08
CA ILE A 207 -15.51 12.09 1.81
C ILE A 207 -17.00 11.87 2.12
N PRO A 208 -17.89 12.79 1.72
CA PRO A 208 -19.29 12.42 1.60
C PRO A 208 -19.37 11.41 0.45
N CYS A 209 -19.88 10.19 0.67
CA CYS A 209 -20.28 9.36 -0.46
C CYS A 209 -21.50 10.02 -1.09
N HIS A 210 -21.25 10.84 -2.11
CA HIS A 210 -22.29 11.51 -2.86
C HIS A 210 -22.99 10.46 -3.70
N LEU A 211 -24.29 10.31 -3.47
CA LEU A 211 -25.17 9.68 -4.44
C LEU A 211 -25.10 10.57 -5.70
N PRO A 212 -24.91 10.00 -6.90
CA PRO A 212 -24.89 10.79 -8.12
C PRO A 212 -26.08 11.75 -8.18
N HIS A 213 -25.83 13.02 -8.50
CA HIS A 213 -26.85 14.07 -8.47
C HIS A 213 -28.07 13.79 -9.39
N TRP A 214 -27.93 12.87 -10.36
CA TRP A 214 -28.99 12.45 -11.28
C TRP A 214 -30.04 11.49 -10.70
N LEU A 215 -29.91 11.09 -9.43
CA LEU A 215 -30.92 10.26 -8.73
C LEU A 215 -32.10 11.03 -8.17
N HIS A 216 -31.99 12.34 -8.06
CA HIS A 216 -33.12 13.20 -7.72
C HIS A 216 -33.94 13.61 -8.95
N ASP A 217 -33.47 13.30 -10.16
CA ASP A 217 -34.20 13.63 -11.37
C ASP A 217 -35.13 12.47 -11.78
N LYS A 218 -36.29 12.41 -11.12
CA LYS A 218 -37.40 11.53 -11.50
C LYS A 218 -37.96 11.86 -12.90
N ASP A 219 -37.49 12.92 -13.57
CA ASP A 219 -38.04 13.36 -14.86
C ASP A 219 -37.33 12.76 -16.09
N LEU A 220 -36.21 12.04 -15.93
CA LEU A 220 -35.50 11.41 -17.07
C LEU A 220 -35.95 9.99 -17.44
N GLN A 221 -36.90 9.38 -16.72
CA GLN A 221 -37.53 8.12 -17.14
C GLN A 221 -38.78 8.31 -18.04
N LYS A 222 -39.10 9.54 -18.45
CA LYS A 222 -40.25 9.81 -19.35
C LYS A 222 -39.90 10.12 -20.80
N THR A 223 -38.64 10.02 -21.21
CA THR A 223 -38.27 10.23 -22.62
C THR A 223 -37.19 9.25 -23.07
N LYS A 224 -37.62 8.02 -23.37
CA LYS A 224 -37.08 7.28 -24.52
C LYS A 224 -38.27 6.67 -25.28
N PHE A 225 -38.32 7.03 -26.56
CA PHE A 225 -39.20 6.50 -27.59
C PHE A 225 -39.06 4.99 -27.75
#